data_AF-A0A5C5ZY32-F1
#
_entry.id   AF-A0A5C5ZY32-F1
#
_cell.length_a   1.000
_cell.length_b   1.000
_cell.length_c   1.000
_cell.angle_alpha   90.00
_cell.angle_beta   90.00
_cell.angle_gamma   90.00
#
_symmetry.space_group_name_H-M   'P 1'
#
loop_
_entity.id
_entity.type
_entity.pdbx_description
1 polymer ?
#
loop_
_entity_poly.entity_id
_entity_poly.type
_entity_poly.pdbx_seq_one_letter_code
_entity_poly.pdbx_strand_id
1 'polypeptide(L)'
;MNEPTKYSQTHWTAEIDRCLKNQPDFEVCVKFNITRSAARKRRIELGIVAQRESDPKWTRKLESRLGTMPDTELAALMDCDPYWVRKRRIERGIDAYVMPHTVATEGKSDAHQWTAAERKLLGTQPDTIIAEKIGILAGTVTIYRNKLGIAPFRRGGEVEWTPGMLRLLGEVPDGRLASEYGISHSVVKLRRILEGIPPFGQTEMDPEPALPLDVIERIGKDTDKHLSDVFGVLRAKIRIYRALHGIPAAPLPPQSRHQWTPADDKLLGTKSDRSVAIELGTTVYQVSYRRKTLGIPPAGVKASIRWTQSRIDQLGTEPDHVLAKQWNVSKITVREKREELEIAPCERTHREIPKELIDELGKCSDNDLARRYEFSATAVRNIRQEAGIPPFRSSQSFQWKARDLKRLGKVHDDEIAKELGISPQFVARKRGELDIPGYRRTMKADWNNPKNVAKLGKMSDADLAEQLGVTPGAVAHKRRSLGIAAYGS
;
A
#
# COMPACT_ATOMS: atom_id res chain seq x y z
N MET A 1 -7.87 0.65 -23.10
CA MET A 1 -9.17 0.42 -22.44
C MET A 1 -9.45 1.60 -21.53
N ASN A 2 -10.56 2.29 -21.74
CA ASN A 2 -10.93 3.49 -20.98
C ASN A 2 -11.25 3.12 -19.52
N GLU A 3 -10.85 3.95 -18.56
CA GLU A 3 -11.22 3.74 -17.16
C GLU A 3 -12.76 3.73 -16.99
N PRO A 4 -13.32 2.82 -16.18
CA PRO A 4 -14.76 2.75 -15.99
C PRO A 4 -15.27 4.01 -15.27
N THR A 5 -16.34 4.61 -15.78
CA THR A 5 -16.85 5.88 -15.26
C THR A 5 -17.55 5.71 -13.91
N LYS A 6 -17.36 6.69 -13.02
CA LYS A 6 -18.05 6.76 -11.73
C LYS A 6 -19.47 7.31 -11.90
N TYR A 7 -20.33 7.11 -10.90
CA TYR A 7 -21.75 7.52 -10.94
C TYR A 7 -21.98 8.96 -11.42
N SER A 8 -21.15 9.90 -10.95
CA SER A 8 -21.23 11.33 -11.27
C SER A 8 -20.71 11.69 -12.66
N GLN A 9 -20.00 10.77 -13.32
CA GLN A 9 -19.39 10.96 -14.64
C GLN A 9 -20.19 10.24 -15.74
N THR A 10 -21.04 9.29 -15.36
CA THR A 10 -21.89 8.53 -16.29
C THR A 10 -23.11 9.35 -16.67
N HIS A 11 -23.35 9.49 -17.98
CA HIS A 11 -24.62 10.02 -18.49
C HIS A 11 -25.66 8.88 -18.53
N TRP A 12 -26.66 8.94 -17.64
CA TRP A 12 -27.68 7.92 -17.51
C TRP A 12 -28.74 8.05 -18.60
N THR A 13 -28.73 7.13 -19.56
CA THR A 13 -29.72 7.05 -20.64
C THR A 13 -30.84 6.06 -20.31
N ALA A 14 -31.98 6.21 -20.99
CA ALA A 14 -33.10 5.26 -20.88
C ALA A 14 -32.71 3.83 -21.30
N GLU A 15 -31.68 3.67 -22.13
CA GLU A 15 -31.14 2.35 -22.50
C GLU A 15 -30.40 1.70 -21.32
N ILE A 16 -29.56 2.46 -20.61
CA ILE A 16 -28.86 1.96 -19.42
C ILE A 16 -29.86 1.57 -18.34
N ASP A 17 -30.89 2.40 -18.11
CA ASP A 17 -31.94 2.11 -17.14
C ASP A 17 -32.75 0.86 -17.51
N ARG A 18 -32.98 0.60 -18.81
CA ARG A 18 -33.62 -0.63 -19.31
C ARG A 18 -32.72 -1.85 -19.12
N CYS A 19 -31.42 -1.75 -19.41
CA CYS A 19 -30.45 -2.82 -19.17
C CYS A 19 -30.33 -3.16 -17.68
N LEU A 20 -30.32 -2.15 -16.80
CA LEU A 20 -30.30 -2.36 -15.35
C LEU A 20 -31.54 -3.08 -14.82
N LYS A 21 -32.69 -3.01 -15.49
CA LYS A 21 -33.89 -3.78 -15.10
C LYS A 21 -33.77 -5.26 -15.44
N ASN A 22 -33.11 -5.62 -16.54
CA ASN A 22 -33.19 -6.96 -17.11
C ASN A 22 -31.88 -7.78 -17.05
N GLN A 23 -30.74 -7.16 -16.78
CA GLN A 23 -29.41 -7.80 -16.82
C GLN A 23 -28.65 -7.62 -15.52
N PRO A 24 -27.79 -8.57 -15.10
CA PRO A 24 -26.96 -8.41 -13.91
C PRO A 24 -26.01 -7.21 -14.01
N ASP A 25 -25.65 -6.62 -12.84
CA ASP A 25 -24.83 -5.39 -12.79
C ASP A 25 -23.51 -5.56 -13.56
N PHE A 26 -22.93 -6.75 -13.53
CA PHE A 26 -21.68 -7.05 -14.23
C PHE A 26 -21.78 -6.86 -15.74
N GLU A 27 -22.83 -7.38 -16.38
CA GLU A 27 -23.02 -7.27 -17.83
C GLU A 27 -23.25 -5.82 -18.24
N VAL A 28 -24.06 -5.08 -17.48
CA VAL A 28 -24.29 -3.65 -17.72
C VAL A 28 -23.00 -2.84 -17.53
N CYS A 29 -22.18 -3.19 -16.53
CA CYS A 29 -20.88 -2.56 -16.31
C CYS A 29 -19.92 -2.76 -17.47
N VAL A 30 -19.85 -3.97 -18.02
CA VAL A 30 -19.01 -4.29 -19.18
C VAL A 30 -19.51 -3.57 -20.43
N LYS A 31 -20.84 -3.59 -20.67
CA LYS A 31 -21.45 -3.00 -21.88
C LYS A 31 -21.31 -1.49 -21.95
N PHE A 32 -21.48 -0.78 -20.82
CA PHE A 32 -21.48 0.69 -20.78
C PHE A 32 -20.21 1.28 -20.14
N ASN A 33 -19.20 0.46 -19.84
CA ASN A 33 -17.95 0.85 -19.17
C ASN A 33 -18.18 1.68 -17.89
N ILE A 34 -19.13 1.23 -17.06
CA ILE A 34 -19.48 1.88 -15.79
C ILE A 34 -18.99 1.05 -14.61
N THR A 35 -18.73 1.69 -13.46
CA THR A 35 -18.35 0.97 -12.24
C THR A 35 -19.54 0.23 -11.61
N ARG A 36 -19.30 -0.94 -10.99
CA ARG A 36 -20.34 -1.73 -10.29
C ARG A 36 -21.07 -0.94 -9.21
N SER A 37 -20.36 -0.06 -8.51
CA SER A 37 -20.94 0.83 -7.50
C SER A 37 -21.88 1.88 -8.12
N ALA A 38 -21.58 2.37 -9.32
CA ALA A 38 -22.45 3.29 -10.05
C ALA A 38 -23.74 2.59 -10.51
N ALA A 39 -23.64 1.41 -11.13
CA ALA A 39 -24.80 0.62 -11.54
C ALA A 39 -25.72 0.29 -10.34
N ARG A 40 -25.14 -0.14 -9.22
CA ARG A 40 -25.88 -0.44 -7.99
C ARG A 40 -26.59 0.78 -7.42
N LYS A 41 -25.94 1.95 -7.41
CA LYS A 41 -26.55 3.20 -6.97
C LYS A 41 -27.74 3.59 -7.86
N ARG A 42 -27.60 3.47 -9.19
CA ARG A 42 -28.68 3.75 -10.14
C ARG A 42 -29.88 2.82 -9.94
N ARG A 43 -29.65 1.52 -9.71
CA ARG A 43 -30.73 0.56 -9.40
C ARG A 43 -31.52 0.93 -8.16
N ILE A 44 -30.82 1.37 -7.10
CA ILE A 44 -31.47 1.84 -5.87
C ILE A 44 -32.35 3.06 -6.15
N GLU A 45 -31.85 4.04 -6.92
CA GLU A 45 -32.64 5.23 -7.31
C GLU A 45 -33.86 4.88 -8.17
N LEU A 46 -33.74 3.89 -9.05
CA LEU A 46 -34.85 3.39 -9.88
C LEU A 46 -35.82 2.45 -9.13
N GLY A 47 -35.56 2.17 -7.84
CA GLY A 47 -36.36 1.23 -7.05
C GLY A 47 -36.29 -0.22 -7.56
N ILE A 48 -35.27 -0.57 -8.35
CA ILE A 48 -35.07 -1.93 -8.87
C ILE A 48 -34.52 -2.78 -7.72
N VAL A 49 -35.43 -3.44 -7.00
CA VAL A 49 -35.07 -4.43 -5.99
C VAL A 49 -34.46 -5.62 -6.73
N ALA A 50 -33.19 -5.93 -6.44
CA ALA A 50 -32.58 -7.15 -6.93
C ALA A 50 -33.47 -8.33 -6.52
N GLN A 51 -33.97 -9.12 -7.48
CA GLN A 51 -34.60 -10.40 -7.20
C GLN A 51 -33.53 -11.26 -6.52
N ARG A 52 -33.62 -11.37 -5.20
CA ARG A 52 -32.77 -12.27 -4.44
C ARG A 52 -33.41 -13.64 -4.52
N GLU A 53 -32.59 -14.66 -4.74
CA GLU A 53 -33.01 -16.06 -4.65
C GLU A 53 -33.79 -16.28 -3.34
N SER A 54 -34.82 -17.12 -3.39
CA SER A 54 -35.66 -17.42 -2.23
C SER A 54 -34.84 -17.96 -1.06
N ASP A 55 -35.31 -17.71 0.17
CA ASP A 55 -34.69 -18.20 1.41
C ASP A 55 -34.45 -19.73 1.32
N PRO A 56 -33.19 -20.19 1.45
CA PRO A 56 -32.88 -21.61 1.37
C PRO A 56 -33.55 -22.40 2.50
N LYS A 57 -33.90 -23.67 2.23
CA LYS A 57 -34.51 -24.56 3.22
C LYS A 57 -33.48 -24.96 4.28
N TRP A 58 -33.59 -24.37 5.46
CA TRP A 58 -32.73 -24.67 6.61
C TRP A 58 -33.06 -26.04 7.21
N THR A 59 -32.05 -26.92 7.29
CA THR A 59 -32.13 -28.18 8.05
C THR A 59 -31.38 -28.03 9.38
N ARG A 60 -31.73 -28.83 10.39
CA ARG A 60 -31.08 -28.80 11.71
C ARG A 60 -29.55 -29.00 11.64
N LYS A 61 -29.08 -29.78 10.67
CA LYS A 61 -27.64 -30.04 10.41
C LYS A 61 -26.91 -28.84 9.80
N LEU A 62 -27.61 -28.01 9.01
CA LEU A 62 -27.06 -26.78 8.44
C LEU A 62 -27.09 -25.65 9.46
N GLU A 63 -28.15 -25.58 10.28
CA GLU A 63 -28.22 -24.61 11.38
C GLU A 63 -27.09 -24.84 12.40
N SER A 64 -26.72 -26.09 12.70
CA SER A 64 -25.59 -26.39 13.59
C SER A 64 -24.22 -26.02 13.03
N ARG A 65 -24.12 -25.63 11.74
CA ARG A 65 -22.86 -25.19 11.10
C ARG A 65 -22.73 -23.67 11.04
N LEU A 66 -23.77 -22.92 11.43
CA LEU A 66 -23.70 -21.46 11.52
C LEU A 66 -22.68 -21.07 12.58
N GLY A 67 -21.71 -20.23 12.21
CA GLY A 67 -20.66 -19.76 13.13
C GLY A 67 -19.50 -20.74 13.36
N THR A 68 -19.55 -21.97 12.83
CA THR A 68 -18.43 -22.95 12.96
C THR A 68 -17.47 -22.92 11.76
N MET A 69 -17.86 -22.26 10.67
CA MET A 69 -17.09 -22.11 9.44
C MET A 69 -17.45 -20.78 8.75
N PRO A 70 -16.64 -20.30 7.80
CA PRO A 70 -16.93 -19.05 7.10
C PRO A 70 -18.30 -19.09 6.41
N ASP A 71 -19.08 -18.00 6.52
CA ASP A 71 -20.40 -17.87 5.89
C ASP A 71 -20.37 -18.18 4.38
N THR A 72 -19.24 -17.90 3.71
CA THR A 72 -19.03 -18.20 2.28
C THR A 72 -18.88 -19.69 1.97
N GLU A 73 -18.26 -20.46 2.85
CA GLU A 73 -18.11 -21.91 2.68
C GLU A 73 -19.42 -22.64 2.95
N LEU A 74 -20.17 -22.21 3.99
CA LEU A 74 -21.49 -22.76 4.27
C LEU A 74 -22.49 -22.42 3.14
N ALA A 75 -22.38 -21.23 2.55
CA ALA A 75 -23.18 -20.84 1.39
C ALA A 75 -22.86 -21.68 0.15
N ALA A 76 -21.59 -21.97 -0.11
CA ALA A 76 -21.18 -22.86 -1.20
C ALA A 76 -21.68 -24.31 -1.00
N LEU A 77 -21.72 -24.79 0.25
CA LEU A 77 -22.29 -26.10 0.59
C LEU A 77 -23.81 -26.16 0.41
N MET A 78 -24.49 -25.02 0.51
CA MET A 78 -25.94 -24.89 0.38
C MET A 78 -26.39 -24.46 -1.03
N ASP A 79 -25.43 -24.22 -1.93
CA ASP A 79 -25.65 -23.63 -3.26
C ASP A 79 -26.56 -22.41 -3.21
N CYS A 80 -26.26 -21.48 -2.28
CA CYS A 80 -27.09 -20.30 -2.05
C CYS A 80 -26.24 -19.04 -1.87
N ASP A 81 -26.87 -17.87 -1.98
CA ASP A 81 -26.19 -16.59 -1.72
C ASP A 81 -25.71 -16.50 -0.25
N PRO A 82 -24.43 -16.15 0.01
CA PRO A 82 -23.88 -15.96 1.36
C PRO A 82 -24.66 -14.98 2.25
N TYR A 83 -25.48 -14.12 1.67
CA TYR A 83 -26.44 -13.27 2.37
C TYR A 83 -27.39 -14.07 3.27
N TRP A 84 -27.93 -15.19 2.78
CA TRP A 84 -28.92 -15.97 3.54
C TRP A 84 -28.31 -16.63 4.77
N VAL A 85 -27.08 -17.14 4.65
CA VAL A 85 -26.31 -17.67 5.78
C VAL A 85 -26.02 -16.59 6.81
N ARG A 86 -25.55 -15.41 6.37
CA ARG A 86 -25.30 -14.27 7.27
C ARG A 86 -26.58 -13.78 7.95
N LYS A 87 -27.69 -13.67 7.21
CA LYS A 87 -28.99 -13.25 7.74
C LYS A 87 -29.45 -14.23 8.82
N ARG A 88 -29.41 -15.53 8.54
CA ARG A 88 -29.79 -16.58 9.50
C ARG A 88 -28.90 -16.60 10.74
N ARG A 89 -27.59 -16.39 10.55
CA ARG A 89 -26.61 -16.26 11.63
C ARG A 89 -26.97 -15.10 12.58
N ILE A 90 -27.28 -13.93 12.01
CA ILE A 90 -27.71 -12.74 12.78
C ILE A 90 -29.05 -12.96 13.47
N GLU A 91 -30.05 -13.56 12.81
CA GLU A 91 -31.36 -13.89 13.40
C GLU A 91 -31.24 -14.85 14.60
N ARG A 92 -30.23 -15.72 14.61
CA ARG A 92 -29.93 -16.65 15.71
C ARG A 92 -28.97 -16.09 16.75
N GLY A 93 -28.50 -14.85 16.59
CA GLY A 93 -27.55 -14.21 17.51
C GLY A 93 -26.19 -14.92 17.56
N ILE A 94 -25.79 -15.59 16.48
CA ILE A 94 -24.51 -16.31 16.41
C ILE A 94 -23.45 -15.36 15.86
N ASP A 95 -22.30 -15.26 16.53
CA ASP A 95 -21.19 -14.43 16.08
C ASP A 95 -20.57 -14.93 14.78
N ALA A 96 -19.89 -14.03 14.05
CA ALA A 96 -19.25 -14.41 12.81
C ALA A 96 -18.14 -15.41 13.11
N TYR A 97 -17.98 -16.43 12.26
CA TYR A 97 -16.84 -17.33 12.39
C TYR A 97 -15.55 -16.53 12.30
N VAL A 98 -14.85 -16.44 13.44
CA VAL A 98 -13.48 -15.95 13.50
C VAL A 98 -12.61 -17.15 13.22
N MET A 99 -11.87 -17.13 12.11
CA MET A 99 -10.86 -18.15 11.89
C MET A 99 -9.97 -18.17 13.13
N PRO A 100 -9.73 -19.33 13.77
CA PRO A 100 -8.82 -19.38 14.89
C PRO A 100 -7.51 -18.77 14.39
N HIS A 101 -7.08 -17.69 15.04
CA HIS A 101 -5.75 -17.17 14.82
C HIS A 101 -4.83 -18.36 14.96
N THR A 102 -4.04 -18.68 13.93
CA THR A 102 -2.96 -19.64 14.09
C THR A 102 -2.20 -19.13 15.30
N VAL A 103 -2.31 -19.84 16.42
CA VAL A 103 -1.58 -19.49 17.63
C VAL A 103 -0.15 -19.36 17.14
N ALA A 104 0.41 -18.15 17.19
CA ALA A 104 1.84 -18.01 17.03
C ALA A 104 2.37 -18.90 18.14
N THR A 105 2.81 -20.10 17.80
CA THR A 105 3.19 -21.10 18.79
C THR A 105 4.26 -20.45 19.65
N GLU A 106 3.88 -20.03 20.85
CA GLU A 106 4.77 -19.63 21.94
C GLU A 106 5.49 -20.84 22.51
N GLY A 107 5.78 -21.83 21.67
CA GLY A 107 6.80 -22.83 21.92
C GLY A 107 8.09 -22.28 21.35
N LYS A 108 9.04 -21.94 22.23
CA LYS A 108 10.45 -22.22 21.91
C LYS A 108 10.45 -23.66 21.38
N SER A 109 10.57 -23.83 20.07
CA SER A 109 10.67 -25.16 19.49
C SER A 109 11.93 -25.75 20.09
N ASP A 110 11.79 -26.74 20.98
CA ASP A 110 12.85 -27.70 21.23
C ASP A 110 13.41 -28.05 19.86
N ALA A 111 14.73 -27.88 19.70
CA ALA A 111 15.36 -27.93 18.40
C ALA A 111 14.97 -29.24 17.70
N HIS A 112 14.07 -29.13 16.69
CA HIS A 112 13.53 -30.29 15.99
C HIS A 112 14.69 -31.18 15.55
N GLN A 113 14.69 -32.44 16.01
CA GLN A 113 15.78 -33.37 15.74
C GLN A 113 15.59 -33.98 14.35
N TRP A 114 16.29 -33.42 13.37
CA TRP A 114 16.17 -33.80 11.97
C TRP A 114 16.61 -35.24 11.72
N THR A 115 15.68 -36.09 11.30
CA THR A 115 15.98 -37.47 10.90
C THR A 115 16.63 -37.53 9.51
N ALA A 116 17.30 -38.64 9.18
CA ALA A 116 17.93 -38.82 7.86
C ALA A 116 16.91 -38.81 6.71
N ALA A 117 15.67 -39.24 6.97
CA ALA A 117 14.57 -39.20 6.01
C ALA A 117 14.08 -37.77 5.76
N GLU A 118 13.91 -36.97 6.81
CA GLU A 118 13.49 -35.56 6.71
C GLU A 118 14.53 -34.71 5.99
N ARG A 119 15.82 -34.97 6.21
CA ARG A 119 16.91 -34.29 5.48
C ARG A 119 16.85 -34.53 3.96
N LYS A 120 16.42 -35.70 3.52
CA LYS A 120 16.23 -36.00 2.08
C LYS A 120 15.04 -35.27 1.48
N LEU A 121 14.06 -34.83 2.28
CA LEU A 121 12.91 -34.08 1.79
C LEU A 121 13.25 -32.61 1.51
N LEU A 122 14.24 -32.04 2.19
CA LEU A 122 14.67 -30.66 2.02
C LEU A 122 15.12 -30.39 0.58
N GLY A 123 14.53 -29.37 -0.06
CA GLY A 123 14.84 -29.01 -1.45
C GLY A 123 14.09 -29.82 -2.51
N THR A 124 13.38 -30.88 -2.14
CA THR A 124 12.54 -31.67 -3.09
C THR A 124 11.15 -31.09 -3.29
N GLN A 125 10.64 -30.36 -2.30
CA GLN A 125 9.29 -29.79 -2.25
C GLN A 125 9.34 -28.41 -1.56
N PRO A 126 8.31 -27.55 -1.71
CA PRO A 126 8.26 -26.27 -1.03
C PRO A 126 8.36 -26.44 0.49
N ASP A 127 9.11 -25.54 1.14
CA ASP A 127 9.35 -25.59 2.59
C ASP A 127 8.05 -25.63 3.41
N THR A 128 6.94 -25.07 2.89
CA THR A 128 5.60 -25.12 3.49
C THR A 128 4.99 -26.52 3.50
N ILE A 129 5.16 -27.29 2.42
CA ILE A 129 4.62 -28.65 2.30
C ILE A 129 5.44 -29.61 3.17
N ILE A 130 6.76 -29.40 3.23
CA ILE A 130 7.65 -30.17 4.10
C ILE A 130 7.29 -29.90 5.57
N ALA A 131 7.05 -28.64 5.94
CA ALA A 131 6.61 -28.25 7.27
C ALA A 131 5.28 -28.89 7.68
N GLU A 132 4.29 -28.87 6.79
CA GLU A 132 2.99 -29.51 7.02
C GLU A 132 3.12 -31.03 7.19
N LYS A 133 3.97 -31.68 6.40
CA LYS A 133 4.23 -33.14 6.50
C LYS A 133 4.93 -33.56 7.79
N ILE A 134 5.81 -32.71 8.31
CA ILE A 134 6.61 -33.00 9.52
C ILE A 134 5.91 -32.46 10.78
N GLY A 135 4.93 -31.56 10.64
CA GLY A 135 4.24 -30.92 11.77
C GLY A 135 5.06 -29.82 12.42
N ILE A 136 5.94 -29.14 11.68
CA ILE A 136 6.81 -28.06 12.17
C ILE A 136 6.54 -26.74 11.44
N LEU A 137 7.03 -25.62 11.98
CA LEU A 137 6.91 -24.34 11.30
C LEU A 137 7.76 -24.30 10.02
N ALA A 138 7.21 -23.75 8.93
CA ALA A 138 7.92 -23.52 7.67
C ALA A 138 9.21 -22.71 7.84
N GLY A 139 9.26 -21.82 8.84
CA GLY A 139 10.46 -21.09 9.21
C GLY A 139 11.60 -22.01 9.70
N THR A 140 11.30 -23.03 10.49
CA THR A 140 12.28 -24.01 10.99
C THR A 140 12.88 -24.83 9.85
N VAL A 141 12.04 -25.25 8.89
CA VAL A 141 12.48 -25.92 7.66
C VAL A 141 13.40 -25.00 6.84
N THR A 142 13.00 -23.74 6.67
CA THR A 142 13.77 -22.75 5.90
C THR A 142 15.15 -22.50 6.52
N ILE A 143 15.20 -22.31 7.85
CA ILE A 143 16.45 -22.08 8.60
C ILE A 143 17.38 -23.29 8.47
N TYR A 144 16.85 -24.50 8.66
CA TYR A 144 17.65 -25.71 8.59
C TYR A 144 18.10 -26.06 7.17
N ARG A 145 17.24 -25.88 6.16
CA ARG A 145 17.59 -25.98 4.73
C ARG A 145 18.74 -25.02 4.37
N ASN A 146 18.66 -23.77 4.83
CA ASN A 146 19.72 -22.78 4.62
C ASN A 146 21.03 -23.17 5.34
N LYS A 147 20.96 -23.75 6.55
CA LYS A 147 22.15 -24.24 7.28
C LYS A 147 22.86 -25.37 6.55
N LEU A 148 22.12 -26.23 5.85
CA LEU A 148 22.67 -27.31 5.00
C LEU A 148 23.07 -26.83 3.59
N GLY A 149 22.88 -25.55 3.27
CA GLY A 149 23.21 -24.99 1.96
C GLY A 149 22.31 -25.49 0.82
N ILE A 150 21.17 -26.10 1.12
CA ILE A 150 20.26 -26.64 0.12
C ILE A 150 19.42 -25.49 -0.44
N ALA A 151 19.35 -25.36 -1.77
CA ALA A 151 18.53 -24.33 -2.41
C ALA A 151 17.04 -24.55 -2.12
N PRO A 152 16.23 -23.48 -1.97
CA PRO A 152 14.79 -23.62 -1.85
C PRO A 152 14.20 -24.29 -3.08
N PHE A 153 13.24 -25.18 -2.88
CA PHE A 153 12.53 -25.81 -3.99
C PHE A 153 11.83 -24.73 -4.83
N ARG A 154 12.20 -24.63 -6.10
CA ARG A 154 11.53 -23.76 -7.06
C ARG A 154 10.57 -24.58 -7.90
N ARG A 155 9.25 -24.37 -7.75
CA ARG A 155 8.29 -24.75 -8.79
C ARG A 155 8.57 -23.88 -10.01
N GLY A 156 9.42 -24.36 -10.90
CA GLY A 156 9.96 -23.56 -12.01
C GLY A 156 11.47 -23.39 -11.89
N GLY A 157 12.19 -24.52 -11.85
CA GLY A 157 13.54 -24.55 -12.44
C GLY A 157 13.48 -24.15 -13.91
N GLU A 158 14.65 -23.93 -14.51
CA GLU A 158 14.76 -23.72 -15.95
C GLU A 158 14.03 -24.86 -16.66
N VAL A 159 13.00 -24.53 -17.43
CA VAL A 159 12.19 -25.54 -18.12
C VAL A 159 13.07 -26.12 -19.21
N GLU A 160 13.43 -27.39 -19.09
CA GLU A 160 14.05 -28.14 -20.17
C GLU A 160 13.00 -28.37 -21.25
N TRP A 161 13.05 -27.55 -22.31
CA TRP A 161 12.11 -27.63 -23.41
C TRP A 161 12.42 -28.86 -24.27
N THR A 162 11.61 -29.91 -24.10
CA THR A 162 11.71 -31.09 -24.95
C THR A 162 11.20 -30.78 -26.36
N PRO A 163 11.69 -31.48 -27.41
CA PRO A 163 11.15 -31.33 -28.77
C PRO A 163 9.64 -31.56 -28.86
N GLY A 164 9.07 -32.41 -27.99
CA GLY A 164 7.62 -32.61 -27.89
C GLY A 164 6.89 -31.36 -27.40
N MET A 165 7.41 -30.69 -26.38
CA MET A 165 6.83 -29.44 -25.86
C MET A 165 6.91 -28.30 -26.87
N LEU A 166 8.00 -28.23 -27.65
CA LEU A 166 8.16 -27.22 -28.69
C LEU A 166 7.14 -27.39 -29.83
N ARG A 167 6.82 -28.63 -30.22
CA ARG A 167 5.78 -28.92 -31.22
C ARG A 167 4.40 -28.47 -30.76
N LEU A 168 4.10 -28.61 -29.47
CA LEU A 168 2.81 -28.23 -28.90
C LEU A 168 2.62 -26.71 -28.74
N LEU A 169 3.69 -25.90 -28.86
CA LEU A 169 3.57 -24.44 -28.82
C LEU A 169 2.79 -23.95 -30.05
N GLY A 170 1.69 -23.23 -29.84
CA GLY A 170 0.83 -22.73 -30.92
C GLY A 170 -0.20 -23.75 -31.45
N GLU A 171 0.00 -25.05 -31.23
CA GLU A 171 -0.99 -26.10 -31.55
C GLU A 171 -2.03 -26.29 -30.43
N VAL A 172 -1.69 -25.94 -29.19
CA VAL A 172 -2.62 -25.93 -28.06
C VAL A 172 -2.56 -24.60 -27.32
N PRO A 173 -3.64 -24.18 -26.62
CA PRO A 173 -3.61 -22.98 -25.80
C PRO A 173 -2.49 -23.01 -24.75
N ASP A 174 -1.72 -21.92 -24.63
CA ASP A 174 -0.60 -21.77 -23.69
C ASP A 174 -0.96 -22.18 -22.25
N GLY A 175 -2.20 -21.89 -21.82
CA GLY A 175 -2.72 -22.26 -20.50
C GLY A 175 -2.89 -23.76 -20.30
N ARG A 176 -3.31 -24.51 -21.32
CA ARG A 176 -3.45 -25.97 -21.26
C ARG A 176 -2.08 -26.61 -21.16
N LEU A 177 -1.14 -26.18 -22.01
CA LEU A 177 0.25 -26.64 -21.97
C LEU A 177 0.90 -26.36 -20.60
N ALA A 178 0.67 -25.17 -20.05
CA ALA A 178 1.16 -24.79 -18.73
C ALA A 178 0.62 -25.70 -17.62
N SER A 179 -0.69 -25.97 -17.61
CA SER A 179 -1.31 -26.85 -16.62
C SER A 179 -0.85 -28.30 -16.73
N GLU A 180 -0.72 -28.82 -17.96
CA GLU A 180 -0.35 -30.21 -18.22
C GLU A 180 1.08 -30.53 -17.76
N TYR A 181 2.02 -29.62 -18.03
CA TYR A 181 3.43 -29.81 -17.67
C TYR A 181 3.82 -29.14 -16.33
N GLY A 182 2.86 -28.55 -15.60
CA GLY A 182 3.12 -27.87 -14.34
C GLY A 182 4.02 -26.62 -14.47
N ILE A 183 4.01 -25.99 -15.64
CA ILE A 183 4.83 -24.83 -15.99
C ILE A 183 4.00 -23.55 -15.76
N SER A 184 4.66 -22.43 -15.45
CA SER A 184 3.96 -21.15 -15.41
C SER A 184 3.46 -20.75 -16.79
N HIS A 185 2.19 -20.35 -16.89
CA HIS A 185 1.59 -19.80 -18.12
C HIS A 185 2.46 -18.69 -18.76
N SER A 186 3.10 -17.85 -17.94
CA SER A 186 3.98 -16.79 -18.43
C SER A 186 5.24 -17.32 -19.12
N VAL A 187 5.76 -18.48 -18.71
CA VAL A 187 6.97 -19.10 -19.28
C VAL A 187 6.66 -19.72 -20.64
N VAL A 188 5.50 -20.38 -20.77
CA VAL A 188 5.01 -20.90 -22.06
C VAL A 188 4.82 -19.77 -23.06
N LYS A 189 4.11 -18.71 -22.65
CA LYS A 189 3.88 -17.53 -23.50
C LYS A 189 5.20 -16.89 -23.95
N LEU A 190 6.16 -16.71 -23.05
CA LEU A 190 7.46 -16.15 -23.39
C LEU A 190 8.25 -17.04 -24.35
N ARG A 191 8.24 -18.37 -24.14
CA ARG A 191 8.90 -19.30 -25.06
C ARG A 191 8.27 -19.25 -26.44
N ARG A 192 6.94 -19.28 -26.53
CA ARG A 192 6.21 -19.16 -27.79
C ARG A 192 6.62 -17.89 -28.56
N ILE A 193 6.70 -16.76 -27.87
CA ILE A 193 7.14 -15.48 -28.45
C ILE A 193 8.59 -15.54 -28.94
N LEU A 194 9.50 -16.12 -28.17
CA LEU A 194 10.91 -16.28 -28.56
C LEU A 194 11.09 -17.17 -29.79
N GLU A 195 10.24 -18.18 -29.96
CA GLU A 195 10.21 -19.06 -31.14
C GLU A 195 9.43 -18.45 -32.32
N GLY A 196 8.86 -17.25 -32.17
CA GLY A 196 8.10 -16.57 -33.22
C GLY A 196 6.78 -17.25 -33.58
N ILE A 197 6.20 -18.04 -32.67
CA ILE A 197 4.99 -18.82 -32.92
C ILE A 197 3.75 -18.00 -32.52
N PRO A 198 2.74 -17.84 -33.41
CA PRO A 198 1.47 -17.19 -33.05
C PRO A 198 0.72 -17.95 -31.95
N PRO A 199 -0.11 -17.27 -31.13
CA PRO A 199 -1.00 -17.93 -30.18
C PRO A 199 -1.92 -18.95 -30.89
N PHE A 200 -2.35 -19.98 -30.16
CA PHE A 200 -3.27 -20.99 -30.69
C PHE A 200 -4.50 -20.36 -31.35
N GLY A 201 -4.74 -20.71 -32.62
CA GLY A 201 -5.86 -20.21 -33.41
C GLY A 201 -5.71 -18.77 -33.91
N GLN A 202 -4.54 -18.14 -33.78
CA GLN A 202 -4.25 -16.81 -34.31
C GLN A 202 -3.19 -16.85 -35.41
N THR A 203 -3.30 -15.92 -36.36
CA THR A 203 -2.35 -15.77 -37.47
C THR A 203 -1.25 -14.75 -37.15
N GLU A 204 -1.52 -13.83 -36.22
CA GLU A 204 -0.62 -12.76 -35.83
C GLU A 204 -0.04 -12.98 -34.42
N MET A 205 1.11 -12.35 -34.16
CA MET A 205 1.76 -12.38 -32.84
C MET A 205 0.99 -11.57 -31.80
N ASP A 206 1.29 -11.81 -30.52
CA ASP A 206 0.76 -10.97 -29.44
C ASP A 206 1.09 -9.50 -29.68
N PRO A 207 0.14 -8.57 -29.46
CA PRO A 207 0.40 -7.15 -29.63
C PRO A 207 1.46 -6.68 -28.65
N GLU A 208 2.30 -5.76 -29.12
CA GLU A 208 3.35 -5.17 -28.32
C GLU A 208 2.76 -4.46 -27.09
N PRO A 209 3.24 -4.77 -25.87
CA PRO A 209 2.72 -4.13 -24.68
C PRO A 209 3.14 -2.66 -24.64
N ALA A 210 2.17 -1.76 -24.46
CA ALA A 210 2.45 -0.33 -24.29
C ALA A 210 3.28 -0.09 -23.01
N LEU A 211 4.52 0.38 -23.18
CA LEU A 211 5.46 0.74 -22.13
C LEU A 211 5.83 2.24 -22.21
N PRO A 212 6.04 2.93 -21.08
CA PRO A 212 6.57 4.29 -21.08
C PRO A 212 7.95 4.36 -21.76
N LEU A 213 8.25 5.46 -22.46
CA LEU A 213 9.54 5.67 -23.13
C LEU A 213 10.73 5.54 -22.17
N ASP A 214 10.58 6.07 -20.94
CA ASP A 214 11.60 5.97 -19.88
C ASP A 214 11.90 4.52 -19.49
N VAL A 215 10.93 3.62 -19.62
CA VAL A 215 11.11 2.19 -19.38
C VAL A 215 11.82 1.56 -20.57
N ILE A 216 11.39 1.86 -21.80
CA ILE A 216 11.97 1.31 -23.04
C ILE A 216 13.47 1.60 -23.13
N GLU A 217 13.92 2.81 -22.80
CA GLU A 217 15.33 3.21 -22.86
C GLU A 217 16.23 2.46 -21.84
N ARG A 218 15.61 1.96 -20.76
CA ARG A 218 16.30 1.34 -19.62
C ARG A 218 16.13 -0.18 -19.56
N ILE A 219 15.27 -0.78 -20.40
CA ILE A 219 15.13 -2.24 -20.55
C ILE A 219 16.46 -2.84 -20.99
N GLY A 220 16.89 -3.92 -20.33
CA GLY A 220 18.17 -4.60 -20.59
C GLY A 220 19.37 -3.97 -19.87
N LYS A 221 19.28 -2.73 -19.38
CA LYS A 221 20.27 -2.10 -18.49
C LYS A 221 19.92 -2.30 -17.03
N ASP A 222 18.65 -2.06 -16.70
CA ASP A 222 18.11 -2.23 -15.36
C ASP A 222 17.33 -3.54 -15.23
N THR A 223 17.31 -4.09 -14.02
CA THR A 223 16.52 -5.30 -13.74
C THR A 223 15.02 -5.04 -13.91
N ASP A 224 14.28 -6.03 -14.44
CA ASP A 224 12.81 -5.97 -14.58
C ASP A 224 12.10 -5.59 -13.27
N LYS A 225 12.66 -5.99 -12.13
CA LYS A 225 12.11 -5.67 -10.80
C LYS A 225 12.25 -4.18 -10.51
N HIS A 226 13.44 -3.62 -10.71
CA HIS A 226 13.68 -2.20 -10.49
C HIS A 226 12.78 -1.33 -11.37
N LEU A 227 12.66 -1.68 -12.66
CA LEU A 227 11.76 -0.97 -13.57
C LEU A 227 10.29 -1.06 -13.14
N SER A 228 9.85 -2.22 -12.65
CA SER A 228 8.51 -2.40 -12.09
C SER A 228 8.27 -1.55 -10.84
N ASP A 229 9.23 -1.52 -9.91
CA ASP A 229 9.10 -0.81 -8.64
C ASP A 229 9.13 0.72 -8.83
N VAL A 230 9.94 1.21 -9.77
CA VAL A 230 10.11 2.65 -10.03
C VAL A 230 9.00 3.22 -10.91
N PHE A 231 8.64 2.53 -12.00
CA PHE A 231 7.71 3.05 -13.00
C PHE A 231 6.29 2.49 -12.86
N GLY A 232 6.05 1.59 -11.90
CA GLY A 232 4.72 1.00 -11.65
C GLY A 232 4.23 0.09 -12.78
N VAL A 233 5.14 -0.40 -13.64
CA VAL A 233 4.80 -1.26 -14.79
C VAL A 233 4.85 -2.73 -14.37
N LEU A 234 3.88 -3.53 -14.81
CA LEU A 234 3.88 -4.97 -14.55
C LEU A 234 5.12 -5.66 -15.16
N ARG A 235 5.86 -6.41 -14.34
CA ARG A 235 7.03 -7.21 -14.76
C ARG A 235 6.76 -8.11 -15.98
N ALA A 236 5.56 -8.66 -16.10
CA ALA A 236 5.17 -9.49 -17.23
C ALA A 236 5.21 -8.73 -18.57
N LYS A 237 4.78 -7.46 -18.60
CA LYS A 237 4.81 -6.63 -19.81
C LYS A 237 6.23 -6.33 -20.25
N ILE A 238 7.11 -6.02 -19.30
CA ILE A 238 8.54 -5.79 -19.54
C ILE A 238 9.19 -7.04 -20.16
N ARG A 239 8.88 -8.23 -19.62
CA ARG A 239 9.39 -9.50 -20.16
C ARG A 239 8.88 -9.82 -21.56
N ILE A 240 7.61 -9.57 -21.83
CA ILE A 240 6.99 -9.77 -23.15
C ILE A 240 7.64 -8.83 -24.17
N TYR A 241 7.74 -7.54 -23.85
CA TYR A 241 8.43 -6.54 -24.68
C TYR A 241 9.86 -6.99 -24.98
N ARG A 242 10.60 -7.37 -23.93
CA ARG A 242 11.96 -7.85 -24.04
C ARG A 242 12.10 -9.07 -24.94
N ALA A 243 11.16 -10.03 -24.85
CA ALA A 243 11.15 -11.22 -25.70
C ALA A 243 10.81 -10.90 -27.16
N LEU A 244 9.83 -10.02 -27.42
CA LEU A 244 9.45 -9.58 -28.77
C LEU A 244 10.61 -8.85 -29.48
N HIS A 245 11.37 -8.05 -28.74
CA HIS A 245 12.49 -7.25 -29.26
C HIS A 245 13.85 -7.94 -29.17
N GLY A 246 13.92 -9.20 -28.73
CA GLY A 246 15.18 -9.94 -28.60
C GLY A 246 16.19 -9.34 -27.61
N ILE A 247 15.74 -8.55 -26.64
CA ILE A 247 16.63 -7.88 -25.69
C ILE A 247 17.02 -8.87 -24.56
N PRO A 248 18.30 -9.05 -24.23
CA PRO A 248 18.70 -9.93 -23.14
C PRO A 248 18.24 -9.37 -21.77
N ALA A 249 18.04 -10.25 -20.80
CA ALA A 249 17.76 -9.82 -19.44
C ALA A 249 18.97 -9.02 -18.91
N ALA A 250 18.71 -7.92 -18.21
CA ALA A 250 19.79 -7.17 -17.58
C ALA A 250 20.59 -8.09 -16.66
N PRO A 251 21.94 -7.99 -16.66
CA PRO A 251 22.75 -8.76 -15.74
C PRO A 251 22.26 -8.49 -14.31
N LEU A 252 22.05 -9.56 -13.55
CA LEU A 252 21.76 -9.39 -12.13
C LEU A 252 22.93 -8.60 -11.53
N PRO A 253 22.66 -7.59 -10.67
CA PRO A 253 23.74 -6.95 -9.95
C PRO A 253 24.55 -8.05 -9.27
N PRO A 254 25.90 -7.98 -9.31
CA PRO A 254 26.73 -8.98 -8.66
C PRO A 254 26.21 -9.18 -7.24
N GLN A 255 25.95 -10.43 -6.85
CA GLN A 255 25.65 -10.74 -5.45
C GLN A 255 26.75 -10.07 -4.64
N SER A 256 26.40 -9.11 -3.77
CA SER A 256 27.41 -8.32 -3.07
C SER A 256 28.22 -9.26 -2.19
N ARG A 257 29.39 -9.65 -2.70
CA ARG A 257 30.49 -10.29 -1.96
C ARG A 257 31.22 -9.21 -1.16
N HIS A 258 30.47 -8.29 -0.55
CA HIS A 258 31.04 -7.25 0.28
C HIS A 258 31.74 -7.94 1.45
N GLN A 259 33.06 -7.87 1.45
CA GLN A 259 33.89 -8.45 2.49
C GLN A 259 33.93 -7.41 3.61
N TRP A 260 33.22 -7.73 4.70
CA TRP A 260 33.16 -6.86 5.87
C TRP A 260 34.54 -6.62 6.43
N THR A 261 34.98 -5.36 6.42
CA THR A 261 36.20 -4.93 7.09
C THR A 261 35.88 -4.31 8.45
N PRO A 262 36.86 -4.24 9.37
CA PRO A 262 36.69 -3.51 10.62
C PRO A 262 36.34 -2.02 10.44
N ALA A 263 36.68 -1.43 9.28
CA ALA A 263 36.28 -0.06 8.95
C ALA A 263 34.78 0.03 8.62
N ASP A 264 34.24 -0.97 7.93
CA ASP A 264 32.81 -1.06 7.60
C ASP A 264 31.96 -1.30 8.85
N ASP A 265 32.45 -2.13 9.77
CA ASP A 265 31.77 -2.39 11.05
C ASP A 265 31.67 -1.11 11.91
N LYS A 266 32.61 -0.15 11.78
CA LYS A 266 32.53 1.18 12.43
C LYS A 266 31.47 2.09 11.83
N LEU A 267 31.07 1.88 10.58
CA LEU A 267 30.01 2.66 9.93
C LEU A 267 28.61 2.20 10.38
N LEU A 268 28.47 0.94 10.78
CA LEU A 268 27.22 0.39 11.29
C LEU A 268 26.77 1.12 12.56
N GLY A 269 25.51 1.57 12.59
CA GLY A 269 24.94 2.31 13.73
C GLY A 269 25.29 3.80 13.78
N THR A 270 26.23 4.29 12.96
CA THR A 270 26.53 5.74 12.85
C THR A 270 25.62 6.45 11.85
N LYS A 271 25.34 5.81 10.71
CA LYS A 271 24.42 6.27 9.65
C LYS A 271 23.32 5.24 9.43
N SER A 272 22.21 5.64 8.80
CA SER A 272 21.11 4.71 8.49
C SER A 272 21.60 3.51 7.67
N ASP A 273 21.04 2.32 7.90
CA ASP A 273 21.42 1.10 7.17
C ASP A 273 21.36 1.27 5.63
N ARG A 274 20.49 2.17 5.15
CA ARG A 274 20.38 2.54 3.74
C ARG A 274 21.55 3.40 3.26
N SER A 275 21.98 4.38 4.04
CA SER A 275 23.13 5.23 3.71
C SER A 275 24.42 4.41 3.70
N VAL A 276 24.61 3.54 4.69
CA VAL A 276 25.76 2.63 4.76
C VAL A 276 25.75 1.66 3.57
N ALA A 277 24.58 1.14 3.18
CA ALA A 277 24.47 0.25 2.03
C ALA A 277 24.91 0.92 0.71
N ILE A 278 24.55 2.20 0.52
CA ILE A 278 24.97 2.99 -0.63
C ILE A 278 26.48 3.24 -0.60
N GLU A 279 27.01 3.63 0.56
CA GLU A 279 28.44 3.95 0.74
C GLU A 279 29.35 2.73 0.55
N LEU A 280 28.91 1.56 0.98
CA LEU A 280 29.65 0.30 0.89
C LEU A 280 29.37 -0.52 -0.38
N GLY A 281 28.51 -0.02 -1.28
CA GLY A 281 28.12 -0.74 -2.50
C GLY A 281 27.49 -2.11 -2.21
N THR A 282 26.71 -2.21 -1.13
CA THR A 282 26.13 -3.45 -0.62
C THR A 282 24.61 -3.36 -0.50
N THR A 283 23.95 -4.44 -0.09
CA THR A 283 22.49 -4.45 0.11
C THR A 283 22.12 -3.99 1.51
N VAL A 284 21.00 -3.25 1.64
CA VAL A 284 20.44 -2.84 2.94
C VAL A 284 20.22 -4.04 3.87
N TYR A 285 19.83 -5.18 3.30
CA TYR A 285 19.66 -6.43 4.04
C TYR A 285 20.98 -6.91 4.68
N GLN A 286 22.08 -6.94 3.93
CA GLN A 286 23.39 -7.36 4.47
C GLN A 286 23.88 -6.42 5.57
N VAL A 287 23.70 -5.10 5.41
CA VAL A 287 24.02 -4.12 6.45
C VAL A 287 23.19 -4.33 7.71
N SER A 288 21.86 -4.44 7.56
CA SER A 288 20.99 -4.71 8.71
C SER A 288 21.31 -6.06 9.36
N TYR A 289 21.66 -7.08 8.59
CA TYR A 289 22.00 -8.40 9.08
C TYR A 289 23.31 -8.36 9.88
N ARG A 290 24.38 -7.78 9.30
CA ARG A 290 25.67 -7.61 9.97
C ARG A 290 25.54 -6.78 11.26
N ARG A 291 24.81 -5.66 11.19
CA ARG A 291 24.51 -4.81 12.35
C ARG A 291 23.86 -5.62 13.47
N LYS A 292 22.82 -6.41 13.16
CA LYS A 292 22.13 -7.27 14.13
C LYS A 292 23.06 -8.35 14.69
N THR A 293 23.89 -8.98 13.87
CA THR A 293 24.84 -10.01 14.35
C THR A 293 25.91 -9.44 15.29
N LEU A 294 26.30 -8.18 15.10
CA LEU A 294 27.23 -7.48 16.00
C LEU A 294 26.54 -6.80 17.19
N GLY A 295 25.21 -6.94 17.33
CA GLY A 295 24.45 -6.32 18.41
C GLY A 295 24.38 -4.79 18.36
N ILE A 296 24.71 -4.17 17.22
CA ILE A 296 24.76 -2.72 17.09
C ILE A 296 23.32 -2.19 16.89
N PRO A 297 22.86 -1.17 17.62
CA PRO A 297 21.53 -0.58 17.40
C PRO A 297 21.47 0.18 16.06
N PRO A 298 20.27 0.36 15.46
CA PRO A 298 20.12 1.16 14.25
C PRO A 298 20.51 2.63 14.52
N ALA A 299 21.11 3.28 13.53
CA ALA A 299 21.46 4.69 13.67
C ALA A 299 20.23 5.57 13.96
N GLY A 300 20.36 6.46 14.95
CA GLY A 300 19.29 7.33 15.42
C GLY A 300 18.38 6.71 16.50
N VAL A 301 18.49 5.41 16.79
CA VAL A 301 17.91 4.82 18.00
C VAL A 301 18.90 5.05 19.14
N LYS A 302 18.71 6.11 19.93
CA LYS A 302 19.48 6.28 21.17
C LYS A 302 19.30 5.02 22.02
N ALA A 303 20.39 4.58 22.64
CA ALA A 303 20.46 3.38 23.48
C ALA A 303 19.24 3.28 24.41
N SER A 304 18.76 2.04 24.64
CA SER A 304 17.61 1.75 25.49
C SER A 304 17.63 2.63 26.72
N ILE A 305 16.52 3.31 26.98
CA ILE A 305 16.37 4.15 28.17
C ILE A 305 16.77 3.36 29.42
N ARG A 306 17.65 3.93 30.23
CA ARG A 306 17.93 3.40 31.56
C ARG A 306 16.69 3.63 32.43
N TRP A 307 16.02 2.55 32.81
CA TRP A 307 14.90 2.56 33.73
C TRP A 307 15.42 2.75 35.15
N THR A 308 15.47 4.00 35.62
CA THR A 308 15.71 4.32 37.03
C THR A 308 14.40 4.22 37.81
N GLN A 309 14.47 4.01 39.13
CA GLN A 309 13.27 3.93 39.98
C GLN A 309 12.37 5.16 39.80
N SER A 310 12.95 6.36 39.79
CA SER A 310 12.23 7.62 39.53
C SER A 310 11.49 7.68 38.18
N ARG A 311 11.96 6.98 37.13
CA ARG A 311 11.25 6.88 35.85
C ARG A 311 10.14 5.84 35.88
N ILE A 312 10.34 4.76 36.63
CA ILE A 312 9.32 3.73 36.85
C ILE A 312 8.16 4.34 37.64
N ASP A 313 8.44 5.12 38.68
CA ASP A 313 7.44 5.82 39.49
C ASP A 313 6.67 6.88 38.66
N GLN A 314 7.25 7.38 37.57
CA GLN A 314 6.59 8.29 36.63
C GLN A 314 5.67 7.57 35.62
N LEU A 315 5.83 6.26 35.40
CA LEU A 315 4.93 5.51 34.52
C LEU A 315 3.52 5.47 35.14
N GLY A 316 2.50 5.75 34.34
CA GLY A 316 1.10 5.79 34.80
C GLY A 316 0.69 7.11 35.47
N THR A 317 1.62 7.95 35.92
CA THR A 317 1.29 9.30 36.45
C THR A 317 1.13 10.34 35.33
N GLU A 318 1.94 10.22 34.27
CA GLU A 318 1.82 11.02 33.05
C GLU A 318 1.53 10.15 31.81
N PRO A 319 0.90 10.70 30.75
CA PRO A 319 0.65 9.95 29.51
C PRO A 319 1.95 9.54 28.80
N ASP A 320 1.97 8.32 28.24
CA ASP A 320 3.15 7.72 27.60
C ASP A 320 3.82 8.61 26.55
N HIS A 321 3.05 9.42 25.82
CA HIS A 321 3.58 10.33 24.80
C HIS A 321 4.31 11.56 25.39
N VAL A 322 3.93 12.00 26.58
CA VAL A 322 4.57 13.10 27.32
C VAL A 322 5.91 12.62 27.85
N LEU A 323 5.90 11.48 28.56
CA LEU A 323 7.10 10.81 29.05
C LEU A 323 8.06 10.47 27.92
N ALA A 324 7.54 9.98 26.79
CA ALA A 324 8.35 9.71 25.60
C ALA A 324 9.05 10.97 25.06
N LYS A 325 8.35 12.11 25.03
CA LYS A 325 8.95 13.38 24.62
C LYS A 325 9.99 13.88 25.63
N GLN A 326 9.69 13.77 26.93
CA GLN A 326 10.58 14.21 28.01
C GLN A 326 11.86 13.39 28.06
N TRP A 327 11.78 12.08 27.88
CA TRP A 327 12.94 11.18 27.92
C TRP A 327 13.59 11.00 26.55
N ASN A 328 13.04 11.62 25.50
CA ASN A 328 13.51 11.54 24.11
C ASN A 328 13.59 10.09 23.59
N VAL A 329 12.51 9.34 23.80
CA VAL A 329 12.37 7.92 23.44
C VAL A 329 11.08 7.68 22.66
N SER A 330 10.95 6.50 22.07
CA SER A 330 9.71 6.11 21.40
C SER A 330 8.59 5.91 22.42
N LYS A 331 7.37 6.39 22.09
CA LYS A 331 6.15 6.10 22.87
C LYS A 331 5.89 4.61 23.05
N ILE A 332 6.36 3.78 22.10
CA ILE A 332 6.21 2.33 22.16
C ILE A 332 7.05 1.77 23.30
N THR A 333 8.29 2.24 23.47
CA THR A 333 9.20 1.76 24.53
C THR A 333 8.69 2.11 25.93
N VAL A 334 8.04 3.27 26.09
CA VAL A 334 7.40 3.67 27.36
C VAL A 334 6.19 2.78 27.66
N ARG A 335 5.33 2.56 26.65
CA ARG A 335 4.17 1.70 26.77
C ARG A 335 4.54 0.25 27.09
N GLU A 336 5.53 -0.32 26.38
CA GLU A 336 6.02 -1.67 26.61
C GLU A 336 6.52 -1.85 28.04
N LYS A 337 7.26 -0.87 28.59
CA LYS A 337 7.72 -0.96 29.99
C LYS A 337 6.59 -0.81 31.00
N ARG A 338 5.62 0.06 30.72
CA ARG A 338 4.41 0.21 31.54
C ARG A 338 3.62 -1.10 31.58
N GLU A 339 3.44 -1.75 30.43
CA GLU A 339 2.75 -3.03 30.30
C GLU A 339 3.53 -4.17 30.97
N GLU A 340 4.86 -4.21 30.85
CA GLU A 340 5.73 -5.16 31.55
C GLU A 340 5.60 -5.07 33.09
N LEU A 341 5.36 -3.86 33.60
CA LEU A 341 5.19 -3.60 35.03
C LEU A 341 3.71 -3.61 35.48
N GLU A 342 2.79 -3.98 34.60
CA GLU A 342 1.34 -4.02 34.84
C GLU A 342 0.73 -2.69 35.35
N ILE A 343 1.36 -1.56 35.02
CA ILE A 343 0.90 -0.23 35.43
C ILE A 343 -0.21 0.22 34.46
N ALA A 344 -1.34 0.70 34.96
CA ALA A 344 -2.43 1.19 34.11
C ALA A 344 -2.02 2.45 33.30
N PRO A 345 -2.56 2.68 32.08
CA PRO A 345 -2.30 3.91 31.33
C PRO A 345 -2.80 5.14 32.10
N CYS A 346 -2.07 6.25 32.01
CA CYS A 346 -2.52 7.51 32.60
C CYS A 346 -3.81 8.02 31.90
N GLU A 347 -4.91 8.13 32.63
CA GLU A 347 -6.21 8.61 32.12
C GLU A 347 -6.28 10.14 31.90
N ARG A 348 -5.20 10.89 32.15
CA ARG A 348 -5.14 12.37 31.97
C ARG A 348 -5.14 12.83 30.49
N THR A 349 -5.77 12.07 29.61
CA THR A 349 -6.06 12.48 28.22
C THR A 349 -7.29 13.39 28.14
N HIS A 350 -8.18 13.36 29.13
CA HIS A 350 -9.31 14.28 29.18
C HIS A 350 -8.90 15.60 29.85
N ARG A 351 -8.43 16.56 29.04
CA ARG A 351 -8.68 17.97 29.36
C ARG A 351 -10.20 18.08 29.50
N GLU A 352 -10.69 18.46 30.67
CA GLU A 352 -12.12 18.66 30.89
C GLU A 352 -12.65 19.55 29.76
N ILE A 353 -13.63 19.01 29.03
CA ILE A 353 -14.19 19.70 27.87
C ILE A 353 -15.05 20.83 28.43
N PRO A 354 -14.73 22.11 28.17
CA PRO A 354 -15.54 23.21 28.66
C PRO A 354 -16.98 23.04 28.19
N LYS A 355 -17.96 23.25 29.07
CA LYS A 355 -19.38 23.10 28.73
C LYS A 355 -19.77 24.07 27.60
N GLU A 356 -19.15 25.24 27.58
CA GLU A 356 -19.30 26.26 26.55
C GLU A 356 -18.83 25.75 25.18
N LEU A 357 -17.75 24.94 25.13
CA LEU A 357 -17.30 24.34 23.88
C LEU A 357 -18.33 23.35 23.35
N ILE A 358 -18.94 22.54 24.22
CA ILE A 358 -19.97 21.56 23.85
C ILE A 358 -21.20 22.28 23.27
N ASP A 359 -21.63 23.38 23.89
CA ASP A 359 -22.78 24.17 23.44
C ASP A 359 -22.55 24.88 22.10
N GLU A 360 -21.29 25.17 21.74
CA GLU A 360 -20.91 25.80 20.47
C GLU A 360 -20.61 24.79 19.35
N LEU A 361 -20.53 23.48 19.65
CA LEU A 361 -20.30 22.44 18.64
C LEU A 361 -21.40 22.46 17.58
N GLY A 362 -21.00 22.50 16.30
CA GLY A 362 -21.93 22.54 15.18
C GLY A 362 -22.57 23.91 14.91
N LYS A 363 -22.36 24.93 15.78
CA LYS A 363 -22.75 26.34 15.52
C LYS A 363 -21.66 27.15 14.83
N CYS A 364 -20.40 26.74 14.99
CA CYS A 364 -19.26 27.32 14.32
C CYS A 364 -18.27 26.23 13.88
N SER A 365 -17.24 26.61 13.11
CA SER A 365 -16.28 25.67 12.55
C SER A 365 -15.43 25.01 13.64
N ASP A 366 -15.14 23.71 13.50
CA ASP A 366 -14.23 22.97 14.38
C ASP A 366 -12.86 23.68 14.51
N ASN A 367 -12.40 24.39 13.46
CA ASN A 367 -11.15 25.17 13.49
C ASN A 367 -11.24 26.47 14.30
N ASP A 368 -12.41 27.10 14.37
CA ASP A 368 -12.60 28.33 15.13
C ASP A 368 -12.70 28.02 16.62
N LEU A 369 -13.44 26.95 16.96
CA LEU A 369 -13.48 26.38 18.30
C LEU A 369 -12.10 25.93 18.77
N ALA A 370 -11.33 25.26 17.91
CA ALA A 370 -9.97 24.85 18.21
C ALA A 370 -9.07 26.04 18.59
N ARG A 371 -9.15 27.14 17.83
CA ARG A 371 -8.39 28.36 18.12
C ARG A 371 -8.86 29.06 19.40
N ARG A 372 -10.18 29.15 19.61
CA ARG A 372 -10.78 29.88 20.74
C ARG A 372 -10.52 29.19 22.08
N TYR A 373 -10.66 27.87 22.12
CA TYR A 373 -10.54 27.08 23.35
C TYR A 373 -9.19 26.38 23.48
N GLU A 374 -8.23 26.69 22.60
CA GLU A 374 -6.89 26.10 22.57
C GLU A 374 -6.90 24.56 22.51
N PHE A 375 -7.84 24.00 21.76
CA PHE A 375 -7.89 22.57 21.44
C PHE A 375 -7.28 22.31 20.06
N SER A 376 -6.87 21.07 19.80
CA SER A 376 -6.57 20.68 18.42
C SER A 376 -7.88 20.58 17.62
N ALA A 377 -7.87 20.97 16.34
CA ALA A 377 -9.03 20.83 15.46
C ALA A 377 -9.52 19.38 15.34
N THR A 378 -8.60 18.41 15.49
CA THR A 378 -8.94 16.99 15.53
C THR A 378 -9.66 16.61 16.83
N ALA A 379 -9.25 17.15 17.98
CA ALA A 379 -9.94 16.91 19.25
C ALA A 379 -11.38 17.44 19.22
N VAL A 380 -11.58 18.68 18.78
CA VAL A 380 -12.93 19.27 18.65
C VAL A 380 -13.79 18.46 17.68
N ARG A 381 -13.23 18.00 16.56
CA ARG A 381 -13.93 17.11 15.62
C ARG A 381 -14.36 15.79 16.26
N ASN A 382 -13.48 15.16 17.03
CA ASN A 382 -13.79 13.90 17.71
C ASN A 382 -14.90 14.10 18.74
N ILE A 383 -14.81 15.15 19.56
CA ILE A 383 -15.85 15.52 20.53
C ILE A 383 -17.18 15.76 19.81
N ARG A 384 -17.17 16.46 18.68
CA ARG A 384 -18.36 16.68 17.84
C ARG A 384 -18.97 15.37 17.32
N GLN A 385 -18.13 14.43 16.87
CA GLN A 385 -18.56 13.13 16.37
C GLN A 385 -19.13 12.24 17.46
N GLU A 386 -18.52 12.24 18.65
CA GLU A 386 -18.97 11.51 19.82
C GLU A 386 -20.31 12.05 20.34
N ALA A 387 -20.51 13.37 20.28
CA ALA A 387 -21.80 14.02 20.55
C ALA A 387 -22.84 13.83 19.43
N GLY A 388 -22.49 13.17 18.31
CA GLY A 388 -23.40 12.95 17.18
C GLY A 388 -23.78 14.22 16.41
N ILE A 389 -23.06 15.33 16.60
CA ILE A 389 -23.40 16.62 16.01
C ILE A 389 -22.81 16.72 14.58
N PRO A 390 -23.60 17.06 13.55
CA PRO A 390 -23.07 17.28 12.20
C PRO A 390 -22.05 18.43 12.14
N PRO A 391 -21.07 18.40 11.22
CA PRO A 391 -20.12 19.51 11.07
C PRO A 391 -20.85 20.79 10.66
N PHE A 392 -20.44 21.92 11.25
CA PHE A 392 -20.98 23.23 10.88
C PHE A 392 -20.75 23.49 9.38
N ARG A 393 -21.85 23.66 8.64
CA ARG A 393 -21.83 24.11 7.25
C ARG A 393 -22.42 25.50 7.21
N SER A 394 -21.59 26.50 6.92
CA SER A 394 -22.08 27.82 6.53
C SER A 394 -23.09 27.66 5.40
N SER A 395 -24.36 28.00 5.65
CA SER A 395 -25.43 28.01 4.65
C SER A 395 -25.27 29.14 3.64
N GLN A 396 -24.41 30.12 3.92
CA GLN A 396 -24.14 31.23 3.03
C GLN A 396 -23.23 30.76 1.89
N SER A 397 -23.78 30.69 0.68
CA SER A 397 -23.00 30.45 -0.54
C SER A 397 -22.01 31.59 -0.74
N PHE A 398 -20.72 31.28 -0.84
CA PHE A 398 -19.70 32.27 -1.18
C PHE A 398 -20.03 32.90 -2.55
N GLN A 399 -20.25 34.22 -2.57
CA GLN A 399 -20.56 34.96 -3.79
C GLN A 399 -19.28 35.40 -4.48
N TRP A 400 -19.03 34.84 -5.67
CA TRP A 400 -17.89 35.20 -6.50
C TRP A 400 -18.10 36.58 -7.13
N LYS A 401 -17.21 37.54 -6.84
CA LYS A 401 -17.23 38.84 -7.52
C LYS A 401 -16.60 38.71 -8.91
N ALA A 402 -17.02 39.54 -9.85
CA ALA A 402 -16.49 39.56 -11.21
C ALA A 402 -14.96 39.78 -11.26
N ARG A 403 -14.40 40.53 -10.31
CA ARG A 403 -12.95 40.74 -10.17
C ARG A 403 -12.21 39.44 -9.83
N ASP A 404 -12.80 38.60 -8.98
CA ASP A 404 -12.16 37.38 -8.46
C ASP A 404 -12.21 36.28 -9.52
N LEU A 405 -13.31 36.21 -10.29
CA LEU A 405 -13.46 35.31 -11.44
C LEU A 405 -12.41 35.60 -12.53
N LYS A 406 -12.11 36.89 -12.80
CA LYS A 406 -11.08 37.28 -13.79
C LYS A 406 -9.64 36.90 -13.39
N ARG A 407 -9.40 36.65 -12.11
CA ARG A 407 -8.08 36.29 -11.55
C ARG A 407 -7.83 34.78 -11.55
N LEU A 408 -8.88 33.97 -11.60
CA LEU A 408 -8.78 32.51 -11.72
C LEU A 408 -7.97 32.16 -12.98
N GLY A 409 -6.91 31.36 -12.83
CA GLY A 409 -6.02 30.97 -13.93
C GLY A 409 -4.95 31.99 -14.32
N LYS A 410 -4.93 33.18 -13.69
CA LYS A 410 -3.85 34.18 -13.84
C LYS A 410 -2.99 34.36 -12.60
N VAL A 411 -3.56 34.07 -11.43
CA VAL A 411 -2.90 34.15 -10.11
C VAL A 411 -2.97 32.77 -9.47
N HIS A 412 -2.04 32.45 -8.57
CA HIS A 412 -2.05 31.16 -7.90
C HIS A 412 -3.28 31.00 -6.99
N ASP A 413 -3.85 29.79 -6.99
CA ASP A 413 -5.06 29.47 -6.24
C ASP A 413 -4.89 29.68 -4.72
N ASP A 414 -3.66 29.58 -4.19
CA ASP A 414 -3.31 29.82 -2.77
C ASP A 414 -3.33 31.31 -2.39
N GLU A 415 -2.90 32.20 -3.27
CA GLU A 415 -2.94 33.66 -3.07
C GLU A 415 -4.37 34.18 -3.12
N ILE A 416 -5.15 33.74 -4.12
CA ILE A 416 -6.58 34.07 -4.22
C ILE A 416 -7.33 33.56 -2.97
N ALA A 417 -7.00 32.35 -2.52
CA ALA A 417 -7.60 31.76 -1.33
C ALA A 417 -7.30 32.55 -0.04
N LYS A 418 -6.05 33.01 0.14
CA LYS A 418 -5.66 33.85 1.29
C LYS A 418 -6.41 35.17 1.30
N GLU A 419 -6.49 35.86 0.17
CA GLU A 419 -7.14 37.17 0.07
C GLU A 419 -8.66 37.10 0.29
N LEU A 420 -9.29 36.01 -0.18
CA LEU A 420 -10.73 35.79 -0.04
C LEU A 420 -11.13 35.05 1.25
N GLY A 421 -10.16 34.62 2.05
CA GLY A 421 -10.42 33.86 3.29
C GLY A 421 -11.08 32.49 3.05
N ILE A 422 -10.86 31.87 1.89
CA ILE A 422 -11.47 30.60 1.48
C ILE A 422 -10.41 29.51 1.32
N SER A 423 -10.83 28.24 1.19
CA SER A 423 -9.89 27.14 0.93
C SER A 423 -9.33 27.21 -0.51
N PRO A 424 -8.03 26.95 -0.73
CA PRO A 424 -7.46 26.78 -2.07
C PRO A 424 -8.17 25.71 -2.90
N GLN A 425 -8.70 24.65 -2.25
CA GLN A 425 -9.48 23.63 -2.95
C GLN A 425 -10.82 24.16 -3.47
N PHE A 426 -11.40 25.16 -2.79
CA PHE A 426 -12.63 25.80 -3.22
C PHE A 426 -12.42 26.67 -4.48
N VAL A 427 -11.29 27.38 -4.52
CA VAL A 427 -10.83 28.13 -5.72
C VAL A 427 -10.56 27.17 -6.88
N ALA A 428 -9.81 26.10 -6.63
CA ALA A 428 -9.51 25.08 -7.65
C ALA A 428 -10.78 24.38 -8.19
N ARG A 429 -11.76 24.13 -7.33
CA ARG A 429 -13.07 23.58 -7.73
C ARG A 429 -13.83 24.58 -8.60
N LYS A 430 -13.89 25.86 -8.21
CA LYS A 430 -14.58 26.87 -9.03
C LYS A 430 -13.90 27.06 -10.39
N ARG A 431 -12.58 27.02 -10.39
CA ARG A 431 -11.76 27.05 -11.60
C ARG A 431 -12.08 25.85 -12.52
N GLY A 432 -12.22 24.64 -11.96
CA GLY A 432 -12.63 23.44 -12.70
C GLY A 432 -14.08 23.50 -13.22
N GLU A 433 -15.01 24.09 -12.47
CA GLU A 433 -16.39 24.33 -12.95
C GLU A 433 -16.44 25.25 -14.17
N LEU A 434 -15.48 26.17 -14.30
CA LEU A 434 -15.37 27.13 -15.40
C LEU A 434 -14.40 26.67 -16.51
N ASP A 435 -13.87 25.44 -16.40
CA ASP A 435 -12.88 24.85 -17.31
C ASP A 435 -11.61 25.72 -17.52
N ILE A 436 -11.21 26.46 -16.49
CA ILE A 436 -10.02 27.31 -16.53
C ILE A 436 -8.80 26.49 -16.07
N PRO A 437 -7.69 26.42 -16.83
CA PRO A 437 -6.46 25.79 -16.35
C PRO A 437 -5.87 26.50 -15.14
N GLY A 438 -5.28 25.74 -14.21
CA GLY A 438 -4.66 26.30 -13.01
C GLY A 438 -3.35 27.02 -13.32
N TYR A 439 -3.17 28.22 -12.79
CA TYR A 439 -1.88 28.91 -12.82
C TYR A 439 -0.92 28.20 -11.86
N ARG A 440 -0.08 27.30 -12.38
CA ARG A 440 0.83 26.47 -11.58
C ARG A 440 2.22 27.09 -11.55
N ARG A 441 2.86 27.11 -10.37
CA ARG A 441 4.30 27.39 -10.27
C ARG A 441 5.05 26.34 -11.08
N THR A 442 6.01 26.76 -11.91
CA THR A 442 6.78 25.85 -12.75
C THR A 442 7.66 24.96 -11.87
N MET A 443 7.78 23.68 -12.23
CA MET A 443 8.75 22.78 -11.58
C MET A 443 10.18 22.97 -12.12
N LYS A 444 10.33 23.67 -13.25
CA LYS A 444 11.62 23.96 -13.88
C LYS A 444 12.20 25.23 -13.26
N ALA A 445 13.01 25.09 -12.22
CA ALA A 445 13.91 26.17 -11.80
C ALA A 445 15.12 26.20 -12.74
N ASP A 446 15.64 27.40 -13.01
CA ASP A 446 16.94 27.53 -13.67
C ASP A 446 18.06 27.22 -12.67
N TRP A 447 18.41 25.93 -12.62
CA TRP A 447 19.49 25.40 -11.78
C TRP A 447 20.87 25.56 -12.42
N ASN A 448 20.96 26.08 -13.64
CA ASN A 448 22.25 26.38 -14.27
C ASN A 448 22.86 27.67 -13.69
N ASN A 449 22.06 28.50 -13.02
CA ASN A 449 22.57 29.66 -12.32
C ASN A 449 23.26 29.26 -11.00
N PRO A 450 24.58 29.46 -10.84
CA PRO A 450 25.33 29.04 -9.64
C PRO A 450 24.85 29.76 -8.36
N LYS A 451 24.23 30.94 -8.47
CA LYS A 451 23.66 31.66 -7.32
C LYS A 451 22.47 30.93 -6.69
N ASN A 452 21.69 30.20 -7.48
CA ASN A 452 20.51 29.45 -7.00
C ASN A 452 20.94 28.16 -6.30
N VAL A 453 21.98 27.50 -6.83
CA VAL A 453 22.56 26.30 -6.24
C VAL A 453 23.25 26.62 -4.90
N ALA A 454 23.93 27.77 -4.79
CA ALA A 454 24.63 28.19 -3.58
C ALA A 454 23.70 28.50 -2.38
N LYS A 455 22.40 28.74 -2.62
CA LYS A 455 21.38 28.98 -1.59
C LYS A 455 20.76 27.68 -1.03
N LEU A 456 20.91 26.55 -1.73
CA LEU A 456 20.39 25.25 -1.27
C LEU A 456 21.07 24.88 0.06
N GLY A 457 20.27 24.61 1.09
CA GLY A 457 20.77 24.26 2.44
C GLY A 457 21.19 25.45 3.31
N LYS A 458 21.18 26.69 2.80
CA LYS A 458 21.46 27.92 3.58
C LYS A 458 20.20 28.68 4.01
N MET A 459 19.05 28.36 3.43
CA MET A 459 17.74 28.90 3.75
C MET A 459 16.68 27.82 3.57
N SER A 460 15.47 28.03 4.12
CA SER A 460 14.42 27.02 4.06
C SER A 460 14.01 26.72 2.61
N ASP A 461 13.64 25.46 2.35
CA ASP A 461 13.18 25.03 1.02
C ASP A 461 11.90 25.80 0.58
N ALA A 462 11.16 26.39 1.53
CA ALA A 462 9.99 27.22 1.27
C ALA A 462 10.36 28.65 0.82
N ASP A 463 11.29 29.30 1.52
CA ASP A 463 11.72 30.67 1.21
C ASP A 463 12.49 30.74 -0.12
N LEU A 464 13.34 29.73 -0.38
CA LEU A 464 14.06 29.63 -1.65
C LEU A 464 13.10 29.36 -2.81
N ALA A 465 12.03 28.60 -2.58
CA ALA A 465 11.01 28.35 -3.59
C ALA A 465 10.20 29.61 -3.92
N GLU A 466 9.90 30.43 -2.92
CA GLU A 466 9.26 31.73 -3.11
C GLU A 466 10.15 32.69 -3.91
N GLN A 467 11.44 32.79 -3.59
CA GLN A 467 12.39 33.63 -4.34
C GLN A 467 12.56 33.21 -5.80
N LEU A 468 12.47 31.92 -6.09
CA LEU A 468 12.68 31.38 -7.43
C LEU A 468 11.39 31.18 -8.23
N GLY A 469 10.22 31.45 -7.63
CA GLY A 469 8.91 31.22 -8.27
C GLY A 469 8.63 29.74 -8.58
N VAL A 470 9.26 28.82 -7.84
CA VAL A 470 9.13 27.36 -8.04
C VAL A 470 8.42 26.70 -6.86
N THR A 471 8.13 25.40 -6.98
CA THR A 471 7.53 24.66 -5.85
C THR A 471 8.60 24.29 -4.82
N PRO A 472 8.29 24.28 -3.50
CA PRO A 472 9.20 23.78 -2.46
C PRO A 472 9.69 22.36 -2.73
N GLY A 473 8.84 21.53 -3.35
CA GLY A 473 9.20 20.19 -3.80
C GLY A 473 10.31 20.15 -4.85
N ALA A 474 10.37 21.13 -5.77
CA ALA A 474 11.43 21.22 -6.78
C ALA A 474 12.79 21.55 -6.14
N VAL A 475 12.80 22.46 -5.16
CA VAL A 475 13.99 22.81 -4.36
C VAL A 475 14.45 21.60 -3.54
N ALA A 476 13.54 20.94 -2.83
CA ALA A 476 13.83 19.74 -2.06
C ALA A 476 14.31 18.56 -2.93
N HIS A 477 13.80 18.44 -4.16
CA HIS A 477 14.27 17.43 -5.12
C HIS A 477 15.70 17.72 -5.57
N LYS A 478 16.02 18.97 -5.97
CA LYS A 478 17.38 19.34 -6.38
C LYS A 478 18.37 19.21 -5.22
N ARG A 479 17.99 19.66 -4.02
CA ARG A 479 18.79 19.52 -2.80
C ARG A 479 19.15 18.07 -2.52
N ARG A 480 18.17 17.15 -2.58
CA ARG A 480 18.39 15.70 -2.43
C ARG A 480 19.27 15.11 -3.54
N SER A 481 19.10 15.56 -4.79
CA SER A 481 19.95 15.10 -5.91
C SER A 481 21.41 15.49 -5.77
N LEU A 482 21.69 16.60 -5.07
CA LEU A 482 23.04 17.08 -4.78
C LEU A 482 23.57 16.63 -3.41
N GLY A 483 22.79 15.84 -2.66
CA GLY A 483 23.19 15.34 -1.34
C GLY A 483 23.27 16.39 -0.23
N ILE A 484 22.66 17.57 -0.40
CA ILE A 484 22.73 18.67 0.57
C ILE A 484 21.68 18.48 1.67
N ALA A 485 22.04 18.68 2.94
CA ALA A 485 21.12 18.60 4.09
C ALA A 485 20.06 19.72 4.05
N ALA A 486 18.92 19.52 4.69
CA ALA A 486 17.90 20.56 4.76
C ALA A 486 18.38 21.69 5.67
N TYR A 487 17.93 22.92 5.42
CA TYR A 487 18.23 24.02 6.31
C TYR A 487 17.49 23.81 7.65
N GLY A 488 18.25 23.78 8.75
CA GLY A 488 17.72 23.57 10.11
C GLY A 488 17.49 22.11 10.52
N SER A 489 18.00 21.13 9.76
CA SER A 489 17.98 19.69 10.13
C SER A 489 19.29 19.19 10.74
#